data_AF-A0A9P0SH87-F1
#
_entry.id   AF-A0A9P0SH87-F1
#
_cell.length_a   1.000
_cell.length_b   1.000
_cell.length_c   1.000
_cell.angle_alpha   90.00
_cell.angle_beta   90.00
_cell.angle_gamma   90.00
#
_symmetry.space_group_name_H-M   'P 1'
#
loop_
_entity.id
_entity.type
_entity.pdbx_description
1 polymer ?
#
loop_
_entity_poly.entity_id
_entity_poly.type
_entity_poly.pdbx_seq_one_letter_code
_entity_poly.pdbx_strand_id
1 'polypeptide(L)'
;MNYQCCERINTEKIRHNLLNRLYGQTTAVSQIMKTLESDMKNKLLIMYGGTGVGKTLAVSIILEDILKFANVYHYTMLNLIDLNASDLLFGLTWCQSSIVIIDDLSHNDLSAIKYFIETLITKSETLSGNLTVIINYNCDIMDSHFSSKCNSNFASELKNNFSDIFIEKSFIEFNQLDNSVLRKCVEHEMGNKKVTEEQMGHILRNFDVVRDGCKGVHQKIKYLSII
;
A
#
# COMPACT_ATOMS: atom_id res chain seq x y z
N MET A 1 -22.89 -7.30 21.34
CA MET A 1 -21.47 -7.10 20.94
C MET A 1 -21.22 -5.62 20.89
N ASN A 2 -20.12 -5.13 21.47
CA ASN A 2 -19.77 -3.71 21.44
C ASN A 2 -18.78 -3.49 20.29
N TYR A 3 -19.29 -3.10 19.11
CA TYR A 3 -18.45 -2.86 17.95
C TYR A 3 -17.71 -1.52 18.12
N GLN A 4 -16.39 -1.54 17.99
CA GLN A 4 -15.59 -0.31 18.01
C GLN A 4 -15.39 0.19 16.57
N CYS A 5 -15.68 1.46 16.33
CA CYS A 5 -15.52 2.14 15.05
C CYS A 5 -14.27 3.03 15.05
N CYS A 6 -13.53 3.03 13.94
CA CYS A 6 -12.45 3.96 13.67
C CYS A 6 -13.01 5.23 13.01
N GLU A 7 -13.53 6.17 13.81
CA GLU A 7 -14.12 7.39 13.26
C GLU A 7 -13.07 8.41 12.78
N ARG A 8 -11.88 8.40 13.38
CA ARG A 8 -10.77 9.29 13.01
C ARG A 8 -9.45 8.54 13.03
N ILE A 9 -8.68 8.70 11.97
CA ILE A 9 -7.33 8.18 11.87
C ILE A 9 -6.37 9.19 12.49
N ASN A 10 -5.38 8.73 13.25
CA ASN A 10 -4.30 9.59 13.76
C ASN A 10 -3.27 9.86 12.65
N THR A 11 -3.52 10.88 11.83
CA THR A 11 -2.68 11.22 10.68
C THR A 11 -1.28 11.67 11.09
N GLU A 12 -1.11 12.31 12.25
CA GLU A 12 0.21 12.69 12.78
C GLU A 12 1.09 11.48 13.07
N LYS A 13 0.54 10.46 13.76
CA LYS A 13 1.27 9.23 14.06
C LYS A 13 1.61 8.46 12.77
N ILE A 14 0.66 8.39 11.83
CA ILE A 14 0.91 7.76 10.52
C ILE A 14 2.01 8.49 9.77
N ARG A 15 1.96 9.82 9.68
CA ARG A 15 3.00 10.63 9.02
C ARG A 15 4.37 10.35 9.63
N HIS A 16 4.48 10.40 10.96
CA HIS A 16 5.72 10.14 11.67
C HIS A 16 6.27 8.74 11.35
N ASN A 17 5.42 7.71 11.42
CA ASN A 17 5.83 6.34 11.15
C ASN A 17 6.23 6.13 9.69
N LEU A 18 5.48 6.69 8.74
CA LEU A 18 5.81 6.62 7.31
C LEU A 18 7.16 7.27 7.03
N LEU A 19 7.41 8.48 7.53
CA LEU A 19 8.69 9.19 7.31
C LEU A 19 9.90 8.45 7.91
N ASN A 20 9.72 7.75 9.02
CA ASN A 20 10.81 7.06 9.72
C ASN A 20 11.08 5.63 9.25
N ARG A 21 10.09 4.99 8.61
CA ARG A 21 10.16 3.56 8.25
C ARG A 21 10.07 3.29 6.74
N LEU A 22 9.52 4.23 5.97
CA LEU A 22 9.36 4.09 4.52
C LEU A 22 10.46 4.86 3.79
N TYR A 23 11.62 4.23 3.65
CA TYR A 23 12.80 4.85 3.07
C TYR A 23 12.67 5.08 1.56
N GLY A 24 13.16 6.24 1.09
CA GLY A 24 13.21 6.58 -0.34
C GLY A 24 11.89 7.02 -0.97
N GLN A 25 10.80 7.11 -0.21
CA GLN A 25 9.45 7.35 -0.73
C GLN A 25 8.79 8.65 -0.24
N THR A 26 9.58 9.70 0.01
CA THR A 26 9.07 10.96 0.60
C THR A 26 7.92 11.57 -0.20
N THR A 27 7.97 11.52 -1.54
CA THR A 27 6.90 12.00 -2.42
C THR A 27 5.61 11.20 -2.22
N ALA A 28 5.70 9.87 -2.17
CA ALA A 28 4.55 9.02 -1.93
C ALA A 28 3.94 9.28 -0.55
N VAL A 29 4.77 9.43 0.49
CA VAL A 29 4.30 9.79 1.85
C VAL A 29 3.55 11.12 1.82
N SER A 30 4.08 12.15 1.16
CA SER A 30 3.41 13.45 1.07
C SER A 30 2.04 13.35 0.38
N GLN A 31 1.92 12.54 -0.66
CA GLN A 31 0.65 12.36 -1.38
C GLN A 31 -0.35 11.56 -0.54
N ILE A 32 0.07 10.47 0.10
CA ILE A 32 -0.76 9.69 1.04
C ILE A 32 -1.35 10.62 2.10
N MET A 33 -0.49 11.42 2.75
CA MET A 33 -0.96 12.33 3.81
C MET A 33 -1.93 13.37 3.28
N LYS A 34 -1.62 14.00 2.14
CA LYS A 34 -2.51 14.98 1.50
C LYS A 34 -3.91 14.41 1.26
N THR A 35 -4.02 13.17 0.77
CA THR A 35 -5.32 12.53 0.54
C THR A 35 -6.01 12.18 1.85
N LEU A 36 -5.29 11.55 2.80
CA LEU A 36 -5.85 11.17 4.10
C LEU A 36 -6.37 12.37 4.90
N GLU A 37 -5.76 13.54 4.74
CA GLU A 37 -6.11 14.77 5.47
C GLU A 37 -7.13 15.66 4.75
N SER A 38 -7.47 15.33 3.51
CA SER A 38 -8.52 16.02 2.77
C SER A 38 -9.87 15.97 3.52
N ASP A 39 -10.67 17.03 3.43
CA ASP A 39 -12.03 17.07 4.03
C ASP A 39 -13.09 16.32 3.20
N MET A 40 -12.68 15.71 2.08
CA MET A 40 -13.56 14.95 1.19
C MET A 40 -14.08 13.67 1.87
N LYS A 41 -15.39 13.40 1.77
CA LYS A 41 -16.03 12.22 2.38
C LYS A 41 -15.52 10.90 1.82
N ASN A 42 -15.41 10.83 0.50
CA ASN A 42 -15.01 9.64 -0.24
C ASN A 42 -13.63 9.88 -0.89
N LYS A 43 -12.68 9.01 -0.58
CA LYS A 43 -11.27 9.12 -0.97
C LYS A 43 -10.80 7.80 -1.57
N LEU A 44 -9.98 7.89 -2.61
CA LEU A 44 -9.35 6.75 -3.25
C LEU A 44 -7.86 7.00 -3.45
N LEU A 45 -7.05 6.23 -2.73
CA LEU A 45 -5.60 6.21 -2.84
C LEU A 45 -5.20 5.01 -3.70
N ILE A 46 -4.57 5.29 -4.84
CA ILE A 46 -4.15 4.29 -5.83
C ILE A 46 -2.63 4.26 -5.80
N MET A 47 -2.07 3.35 -5.02
CA MET A 47 -0.64 3.16 -4.88
C MET A 47 -0.14 2.18 -5.94
N TYR A 48 0.91 2.54 -6.66
CA TYR A 48 1.51 1.67 -7.67
C TYR A 48 3.03 1.79 -7.68
N GLY A 49 3.70 0.74 -8.13
CA GLY A 49 5.17 0.67 -8.09
C GLY A 49 5.64 -0.77 -8.30
N GLY A 50 6.95 -0.96 -8.42
CA GLY A 50 7.57 -2.28 -8.51
C GLY A 50 7.51 -3.07 -7.20
N THR A 51 8.13 -4.24 -7.21
CA THR A 51 8.20 -5.15 -6.07
C THR A 51 9.16 -4.62 -5.01
N GLY A 52 8.79 -4.77 -3.73
CA GLY A 52 9.68 -4.44 -2.61
C GLY A 52 9.97 -2.96 -2.37
N VAL A 53 9.31 -2.05 -3.08
CA VAL A 53 9.46 -0.59 -2.93
C VAL A 53 8.75 0.01 -1.70
N GLY A 54 7.97 -0.81 -0.97
CA GLY A 54 7.35 -0.42 0.31
C GLY A 54 5.85 -0.14 0.31
N LYS A 55 5.09 -0.47 -0.75
CA LYS A 55 3.62 -0.28 -0.81
C LYS A 55 2.87 -1.00 0.33
N THR A 56 3.08 -2.32 0.48
CA THR A 56 2.48 -3.11 1.57
C THR A 56 2.97 -2.68 2.95
N LEU A 57 4.21 -2.19 3.06
CA LEU A 57 4.73 -1.61 4.29
C LEU A 57 3.99 -0.30 4.65
N ALA A 58 3.74 0.58 3.68
CA ALA A 58 2.94 1.79 3.87
C ALA A 58 1.52 1.44 4.35
N VAL A 59 0.86 0.48 3.71
CA VAL A 59 -0.44 -0.05 4.17
C VAL A 59 -0.35 -0.56 5.62
N SER A 60 0.66 -1.36 5.94
CA SER A 60 0.83 -1.91 7.28
C SER A 60 1.01 -0.82 8.34
N ILE A 61 1.75 0.24 8.02
CA ILE A 61 1.94 1.41 8.90
C ILE A 61 0.62 2.16 9.10
N ILE A 62 -0.19 2.33 8.05
CA ILE A 62 -1.51 2.97 8.13
C ILE A 62 -2.45 2.13 9.02
N LEU A 63 -2.37 0.80 8.92
CA LEU A 63 -3.26 -0.14 9.59
C LEU A 63 -2.89 -0.45 11.05
N GLU A 64 -1.66 -0.17 11.47
CA GLU A 64 -1.05 -0.66 12.72
C GLU A 64 -1.93 -0.45 13.97
N ASP A 65 -2.63 0.68 14.06
CA ASP A 65 -3.50 0.99 15.20
C ASP A 65 -5.01 0.79 14.93
N ILE A 66 -5.39 0.57 13.66
CA ILE A 66 -6.78 0.64 13.22
C ILE A 66 -7.37 -0.68 12.74
N LEU A 67 -6.54 -1.70 12.47
CA LEU A 67 -7.01 -2.99 11.95
C LEU A 67 -8.02 -3.71 12.88
N LYS A 68 -8.00 -3.38 14.17
CA LYS A 68 -8.91 -3.94 15.19
C LYS A 68 -10.35 -3.41 15.11
N PHE A 69 -10.61 -2.36 14.36
CA PHE A 69 -11.93 -1.73 14.29
C PHE A 69 -12.84 -2.42 13.26
N ALA A 70 -14.14 -2.45 13.53
CA ALA A 70 -15.11 -3.21 12.74
C ALA A 70 -15.39 -2.62 11.33
N ASN A 71 -14.97 -1.36 11.11
CA ASN A 71 -15.12 -0.64 9.86
C ASN A 71 -13.82 -0.53 9.05
N VAL A 72 -12.81 -1.33 9.41
CA VAL A 72 -11.54 -1.42 8.69
C VAL A 72 -11.45 -2.79 8.03
N TYR A 73 -11.28 -2.80 6.71
CA TYR A 73 -11.29 -4.01 5.89
C TYR A 73 -9.99 -4.11 5.13
N HIS A 74 -9.38 -5.29 5.12
CA HIS A 74 -8.17 -5.56 4.36
C HIS A 74 -8.37 -6.82 3.53
N TYR A 75 -8.36 -6.65 2.21
CA TYR A 75 -8.56 -7.69 1.23
C TYR A 75 -7.32 -7.86 0.36
N THR A 76 -7.18 -9.06 -0.20
CA THR A 76 -6.33 -9.33 -1.36
C THR A 76 -7.23 -9.65 -2.55
N MET A 77 -6.68 -9.66 -3.77
CA MET A 77 -7.48 -10.02 -4.96
C MET A 77 -8.19 -11.37 -4.83
N LEU A 78 -7.50 -12.36 -4.26
CA LEU A 78 -8.08 -13.70 -4.02
C LEU A 78 -9.33 -13.64 -3.14
N ASN A 79 -9.29 -12.83 -2.08
CA ASN A 79 -10.41 -12.71 -1.14
C ASN A 79 -11.60 -11.95 -1.75
N LEU A 80 -11.38 -11.12 -2.77
CA LEU A 80 -12.44 -10.36 -3.43
C LEU A 80 -13.35 -11.24 -4.30
N ILE A 81 -12.82 -12.32 -4.87
CA ILE A 81 -13.58 -13.24 -5.72
C ILE A 81 -14.67 -13.97 -4.91
N ASP A 82 -14.38 -14.23 -3.64
CA ASP A 82 -15.27 -14.98 -2.73
C ASP A 82 -16.23 -14.10 -1.92
N LEU A 83 -16.20 -12.77 -2.11
CA LEU A 83 -16.99 -11.83 -1.31
C LEU A 83 -18.43 -11.74 -1.80
N ASN A 84 -19.38 -12.10 -0.92
CA ASN A 84 -20.79 -11.78 -1.11
C ASN A 84 -21.04 -10.28 -0.91
N ALA A 85 -21.81 -9.67 -1.81
CA ALA A 85 -22.17 -8.25 -1.76
C ALA A 85 -22.90 -7.83 -0.46
N SER A 86 -23.56 -8.77 0.22
CA SER A 86 -24.23 -8.55 1.51
C SER A 86 -23.24 -8.27 2.66
N ASP A 87 -22.06 -8.89 2.62
CA ASP A 87 -21.07 -8.83 3.69
C ASP A 87 -20.13 -7.64 3.54
N LEU A 88 -20.11 -7.07 2.32
CA LEU A 88 -19.34 -5.88 1.98
C LEU A 88 -19.72 -4.71 2.89
N LEU A 89 -18.74 -4.12 3.59
CA LEU A 89 -18.97 -2.91 4.39
C LEU A 89 -20.10 -3.03 5.44
N PHE A 90 -20.33 -4.21 6.03
CA PHE A 90 -21.33 -4.39 7.10
C PHE A 90 -21.17 -3.34 8.22
N GLY A 91 -19.92 -3.03 8.58
CA GLY A 91 -19.56 -1.97 9.53
C GLY A 91 -20.04 -0.56 9.16
N LEU A 92 -20.30 -0.22 7.88
CA LEU A 92 -20.91 1.08 7.53
C LEU A 92 -22.35 1.23 8.03
N THR A 93 -23.03 0.13 8.38
CA THR A 93 -24.37 0.22 8.95
C THR A 93 -24.35 0.61 10.44
N TRP A 94 -23.19 0.55 11.10
CA TRP A 94 -23.00 0.98 12.49
C TRP A 94 -21.96 2.10 12.70
N CYS A 95 -21.04 2.30 11.74
CA CYS A 95 -19.97 3.28 11.80
C CYS A 95 -20.16 4.36 10.73
N GLN A 96 -19.82 5.61 11.02
CA GLN A 96 -19.96 6.71 10.05
C GLN A 96 -18.85 6.74 9.00
N SER A 97 -17.78 6.00 9.22
CA SER A 97 -16.66 5.88 8.30
C SER A 97 -16.33 4.41 7.98
N SER A 98 -15.64 4.17 6.88
CA SER A 98 -14.97 2.90 6.60
C SER A 98 -13.67 3.10 5.84
N ILE A 99 -12.73 2.21 6.11
CA ILE A 99 -11.43 2.16 5.45
C ILE A 99 -11.32 0.78 4.81
N VAL A 100 -11.16 0.75 3.49
CA VAL A 100 -11.03 -0.48 2.72
C VAL A 100 -9.68 -0.50 2.05
N ILE A 101 -8.92 -1.57 2.27
CA ILE A 101 -7.62 -1.78 1.66
C ILE A 101 -7.72 -2.99 0.75
N ILE A 102 -7.17 -2.86 -0.46
CA ILE A 102 -7.03 -3.96 -1.41
C ILE A 102 -5.55 -4.06 -1.78
N ASP A 103 -4.88 -5.08 -1.27
CA ASP A 103 -3.47 -5.33 -1.52
C ASP A 103 -3.25 -6.40 -2.62
N ASP A 104 -2.03 -6.43 -3.14
CA ASP A 104 -1.55 -7.43 -4.10
C ASP A 104 -2.34 -7.48 -5.42
N LEU A 105 -2.69 -6.31 -5.96
CA LEU A 105 -3.32 -6.21 -7.28
C LEU A 105 -2.28 -6.24 -8.39
N SER A 106 -2.64 -6.90 -9.49
CA SER A 106 -1.88 -6.93 -10.73
C SER A 106 -2.56 -6.09 -11.82
N HIS A 107 -1.89 -5.94 -12.96
CA HIS A 107 -2.45 -5.28 -14.14
C HIS A 107 -3.79 -5.91 -14.60
N ASN A 108 -3.94 -7.22 -14.46
CA ASN A 108 -5.12 -7.95 -14.94
C ASN A 108 -6.37 -7.66 -14.10
N ASP A 109 -6.22 -7.08 -12.91
CA ASP A 109 -7.32 -6.87 -11.96
C ASP A 109 -8.03 -5.52 -12.15
N LEU A 110 -7.54 -4.66 -13.04
CA LEU A 110 -8.04 -3.28 -13.23
C LEU A 110 -9.57 -3.20 -13.40
N SER A 111 -10.15 -4.04 -14.26
CA SER A 111 -11.58 -4.00 -14.56
C SER A 111 -12.43 -4.49 -13.37
N ALA A 112 -12.01 -5.58 -12.71
CA ALA A 112 -12.73 -6.13 -11.57
C ALA A 112 -12.73 -5.17 -10.38
N ILE A 113 -11.60 -4.50 -10.14
CA ILE A 113 -11.44 -3.54 -9.05
C ILE A 113 -12.25 -2.26 -9.28
N LYS A 114 -12.39 -1.80 -10.53
CA LYS A 114 -13.25 -0.64 -10.84
C LYS A 114 -14.67 -0.87 -10.35
N TYR A 115 -15.28 -1.98 -10.75
CA TYR A 115 -16.65 -2.33 -10.36
C TYR A 115 -16.82 -2.47 -8.85
N PHE A 116 -15.83 -3.08 -8.18
CA PHE A 116 -15.82 -3.21 -6.73
C PHE A 116 -15.82 -1.84 -6.04
N ILE A 117 -14.96 -0.93 -6.48
CA ILE A 117 -14.87 0.43 -5.92
C ILE A 117 -16.15 1.21 -6.14
N GLU A 118 -16.76 1.14 -7.32
CA GLU A 118 -18.05 1.77 -7.61
C GLU A 118 -19.12 1.27 -6.63
N THR A 119 -19.16 -0.04 -6.38
CA THR A 119 -20.09 -0.65 -5.40
C THR A 119 -19.86 -0.12 -3.98
N LEU A 120 -18.60 0.02 -3.55
CA LEU A 120 -18.28 0.59 -2.23
C LEU A 120 -18.76 2.05 -2.12
N ILE A 121 -18.52 2.86 -3.17
CA ILE A 121 -18.90 4.27 -3.20
C ILE A 121 -20.42 4.41 -3.11
N THR A 122 -21.17 3.70 -3.97
CA THR A 122 -22.64 3.73 -3.96
C THR A 122 -23.19 3.33 -2.58
N LYS A 123 -22.60 2.32 -1.93
CA LYS A 123 -23.00 1.90 -0.59
C LYS A 123 -22.71 2.97 0.47
N SER A 124 -21.54 3.61 0.40
CA SER A 124 -21.18 4.72 1.29
C SER A 124 -22.13 5.91 1.13
N GLU A 125 -22.47 6.28 -0.10
CA GLU A 125 -23.40 7.38 -0.39
C GLU A 125 -24.81 7.08 0.12
N THR A 126 -25.30 5.86 -0.12
CA THR A 126 -26.62 5.40 0.35
C THR A 126 -26.73 5.47 1.87
N LEU A 127 -25.65 5.12 2.58
CA LEU A 127 -25.59 5.14 4.04
C LEU A 127 -25.13 6.49 4.61
N SER A 128 -24.87 7.49 3.75
CA SER A 128 -24.30 8.79 4.15
C SER A 128 -23.00 8.70 4.96
N GLY A 129 -22.22 7.63 4.74
CA GLY A 129 -20.94 7.38 5.38
C GLY A 129 -19.75 7.98 4.61
N ASN A 130 -18.61 8.01 5.30
CA ASN A 130 -17.31 8.38 4.72
C ASN A 130 -16.56 7.12 4.31
N LEU A 131 -15.92 7.13 3.15
CA LEU A 131 -15.18 5.99 2.64
C LEU A 131 -13.75 6.40 2.27
N THR A 132 -12.76 5.66 2.79
CA THR A 132 -11.39 5.72 2.29
C THR A 132 -11.03 4.37 1.70
N VAL A 133 -10.75 4.34 0.40
CA VAL A 133 -10.24 3.15 -0.28
C VAL A 133 -8.75 3.32 -0.55
N ILE A 134 -7.95 2.31 -0.23
CA ILE A 134 -6.52 2.24 -0.53
C ILE A 134 -6.29 1.00 -1.37
N ILE A 135 -5.75 1.15 -2.58
CA ILE A 135 -5.45 0.03 -3.47
C ILE A 135 -3.96 0.00 -3.82
N ASN A 136 -3.37 -1.20 -3.82
CA ASN A 136 -1.96 -1.41 -4.14
C ASN A 136 -1.81 -2.25 -5.41
N TYR A 137 -1.32 -1.62 -6.47
CA TYR A 137 -0.94 -2.31 -7.71
C TYR A 137 0.56 -2.61 -7.75
N ASN A 138 0.90 -3.86 -8.06
CA ASN A 138 2.20 -4.22 -8.57
C ASN A 138 2.22 -4.09 -10.10
N CYS A 139 3.14 -3.28 -10.60
CA CYS A 139 3.32 -3.05 -12.04
C CYS A 139 4.35 -4.02 -12.66
N ASP A 140 5.05 -4.82 -11.85
CA ASP A 140 5.99 -5.81 -12.35
C ASP A 140 5.22 -7.00 -12.92
N ILE A 141 5.60 -7.43 -14.12
CA ILE A 141 5.07 -8.64 -14.74
C ILE A 141 6.10 -9.75 -14.57
N MET A 142 5.71 -10.82 -13.89
CA MET A 142 6.49 -12.06 -13.81
C MET A 142 6.27 -12.90 -15.07
N ASP A 143 6.75 -12.42 -16.21
CA ASP A 143 6.93 -13.27 -17.40
C ASP A 143 8.31 -13.95 -17.34
N SER A 144 8.62 -14.82 -18.31
CA SER A 144 9.91 -15.53 -18.44
C SER A 144 11.14 -14.60 -18.42
N HIS A 145 10.93 -13.31 -18.64
CA HIS A 145 11.85 -12.23 -18.32
C HIS A 145 11.14 -11.19 -17.44
N PHE A 146 11.73 -10.85 -16.28
CA PHE A 146 11.25 -9.74 -15.46
C PHE A 146 11.24 -8.47 -16.31
N SER A 147 10.05 -7.94 -16.56
CA SER A 147 9.88 -6.64 -17.21
C SER A 147 9.10 -5.74 -16.27
N SER A 148 9.77 -4.72 -15.74
CA SER A 148 9.06 -3.70 -14.98
C SER A 148 8.28 -2.84 -15.97
N LYS A 149 6.94 -2.92 -15.93
CA LYS A 149 6.05 -2.04 -16.71
C LYS A 149 5.56 -0.84 -15.89
N CYS A 150 6.29 -0.45 -14.83
CA CYS A 150 6.11 0.84 -14.16
C CYS A 150 6.55 2.02 -15.05
N ASN A 151 6.14 2.03 -16.31
CA ASN A 151 6.35 3.15 -17.21
C ASN A 151 5.12 4.07 -17.20
N SER A 152 5.23 5.19 -17.91
CA SER A 152 4.16 6.17 -18.08
C SER A 152 2.86 5.57 -18.60
N ASN A 153 2.89 4.42 -19.29
CA ASN A 153 1.69 3.79 -19.83
C ASN A 153 0.84 3.20 -18.70
N PHE A 154 1.44 2.51 -17.72
CA PHE A 154 0.67 1.94 -16.60
C PHE A 154 -0.03 3.03 -15.78
N ALA A 155 0.66 4.12 -15.48
CA ALA A 155 0.06 5.26 -14.78
C ALA A 155 -1.11 5.87 -15.59
N SER A 156 -0.98 5.92 -16.92
CA SER A 156 -2.03 6.42 -17.81
C SER A 156 -3.23 5.47 -17.87
N GLU A 157 -2.98 4.17 -17.93
CA GLU A 157 -4.02 3.13 -17.88
C GLU A 157 -4.80 3.17 -16.57
N LEU A 158 -4.12 3.31 -15.42
CA LEU A 158 -4.77 3.52 -14.13
C LEU A 158 -5.68 4.75 -14.16
N LYS A 159 -5.14 5.90 -14.62
CA LYS A 159 -5.91 7.15 -14.71
C LYS A 159 -7.14 7.03 -15.60
N ASN A 160 -7.00 6.35 -16.75
CA ASN A 160 -8.09 6.12 -17.68
C ASN A 160 -9.12 5.14 -17.11
N ASN A 161 -8.69 4.05 -16.47
CA ASN A 161 -9.61 3.07 -15.89
C ASN A 161 -10.50 3.71 -14.82
N PHE A 162 -9.93 4.58 -13.99
CA PHE A 162 -10.61 5.25 -12.90
C PHE A 162 -11.10 6.67 -13.26
N SER A 163 -11.14 7.07 -14.53
CA SER A 163 -11.56 8.43 -14.95
C SER A 163 -12.97 8.76 -14.49
N ASP A 164 -13.87 7.79 -14.62
CA ASP A 164 -15.32 7.97 -14.45
C ASP A 164 -15.76 7.88 -12.98
N ILE A 165 -14.84 7.62 -12.05
CA ILE A 165 -15.13 7.61 -10.61
C ILE A 165 -14.98 9.03 -10.05
N PHE A 166 -16.08 9.73 -9.73
CA PHE A 166 -16.05 11.15 -9.35
C PHE A 166 -15.85 11.38 -7.83
N ILE A 167 -14.74 10.89 -7.27
CA ILE A 167 -14.32 11.17 -5.88
C ILE A 167 -12.90 11.74 -5.82
N GLU A 168 -12.43 12.11 -4.63
CA GLU A 168 -11.03 12.52 -4.43
C GLU A 168 -10.12 11.32 -4.70
N LYS A 169 -9.31 11.41 -5.75
CA LYS A 169 -8.43 10.32 -6.22
C LYS A 169 -6.99 10.78 -6.20
N SER A 170 -6.09 9.94 -5.71
CA SER A 170 -4.66 10.17 -5.76
C SER A 170 -3.94 8.95 -6.33
N PHE A 171 -3.19 9.17 -7.41
CA PHE A 171 -2.35 8.17 -8.05
C PHE A 171 -0.92 8.34 -7.53
N ILE A 172 -0.48 7.41 -6.70
CA ILE A 172 0.71 7.53 -5.87
C ILE A 172 1.75 6.54 -6.37
N GLU A 173 2.80 7.06 -7.00
CA GLU A 173 3.92 6.27 -7.48
C GLU A 173 4.90 5.99 -6.33
N PHE A 174 5.26 4.72 -6.19
CA PHE A 174 6.38 4.28 -5.36
C PHE A 174 7.58 4.01 -6.26
N ASN A 175 8.59 4.84 -6.10
CA ASN A 175 9.77 4.84 -6.96
C ASN A 175 10.63 3.60 -6.71
N GLN A 176 11.40 3.24 -7.73
CA GLN A 176 12.45 2.26 -7.59
C GLN A 176 13.48 2.70 -6.54
N LEU A 177 14.01 1.72 -5.80
CA LEU A 177 14.97 1.96 -4.73
C LEU A 177 16.40 1.84 -5.25
N ASP A 178 17.33 2.51 -4.56
CA ASP A 178 18.76 2.45 -4.85
C ASP A 178 19.55 1.82 -3.69
N ASN A 179 20.86 1.65 -3.91
CA ASN A 179 21.74 1.05 -2.90
C ASN A 179 21.83 1.86 -1.60
N SER A 180 21.56 3.17 -1.63
CA SER A 180 21.52 4.00 -0.42
C SER A 180 20.32 3.65 0.45
N VAL A 181 19.18 3.34 -0.18
CA VAL A 181 17.98 2.86 0.52
C VAL A 181 18.15 1.42 1.00
N LEU A 182 18.74 0.55 0.18
CA LEU A 182 19.01 -0.83 0.59
C LEU A 182 19.89 -0.88 1.85
N ARG A 183 20.91 -0.02 1.95
CA ARG A 183 21.73 0.12 3.16
C ARG A 183 20.86 0.41 4.39
N LYS A 184 19.91 1.35 4.31
CA LYS A 184 18.98 1.66 5.42
C LYS A 184 18.09 0.49 5.77
N CYS A 185 17.61 -0.26 4.78
CA CYS A 185 16.82 -1.47 5.01
C CYS A 185 17.64 -2.54 5.76
N VAL A 186 18.91 -2.74 5.38
CA VAL A 186 19.81 -3.66 6.09
C VAL A 186 20.06 -3.20 7.53
N GLU A 187 20.39 -1.92 7.72
CA GLU A 187 20.60 -1.34 9.06
C GLU A 187 19.37 -1.51 9.95
N HIS A 188 18.17 -1.32 9.39
CA HIS A 188 16.91 -1.53 10.10
C HIS A 188 16.74 -2.98 10.55
N GLU A 189 16.94 -3.96 9.66
CA GLU A 189 16.82 -5.39 9.98
C GLU A 189 17.86 -5.87 11.01
N MET A 190 19.03 -5.25 11.03
CA MET A 190 20.11 -5.56 11.97
C MET A 190 19.89 -4.94 13.36
N GLY A 191 19.00 -3.95 13.47
CA GLY A 191 18.68 -3.24 14.71
C GLY A 191 19.93 -2.67 15.38
N ASN A 192 20.25 -3.15 16.58
CA ASN A 192 21.41 -2.67 17.35
C ASN A 192 22.73 -3.34 16.96
N LYS A 193 22.70 -4.39 16.13
CA LYS A 193 23.93 -5.05 15.67
C LYS A 193 24.59 -4.19 14.60
N LYS A 194 25.86 -3.83 14.81
CA LYS A 194 26.64 -3.07 13.83
C LYS A 194 27.01 -3.97 12.65
N VAL A 195 26.70 -3.52 11.44
CA VAL A 195 27.19 -4.11 10.19
C VAL A 195 28.49 -3.43 9.83
N THR A 196 29.53 -4.20 9.56
CA THR A 196 30.80 -3.64 9.04
C THR A 196 30.63 -3.21 7.58
N GLU A 197 31.43 -2.25 7.13
CA GLU A 197 31.41 -1.80 5.73
C GLU A 197 31.69 -2.95 4.74
N GLU A 198 32.51 -3.93 5.13
CA GLU A 198 32.77 -5.13 4.33
C GLU A 198 31.51 -6.00 4.18
N GLN A 199 30.81 -6.28 5.29
CA GLN A 199 29.55 -7.03 5.27
C GLN A 199 28.47 -6.29 4.47
N MET A 200 28.37 -4.98 4.63
CA MET A 200 27.46 -4.14 3.85
C MET A 200 27.79 -4.23 2.36
N GLY A 201 29.06 -4.09 1.99
CA GLY A 201 29.52 -4.26 0.61
C GLY A 201 29.26 -5.65 0.04
N HIS A 202 29.26 -6.70 0.87
CA HIS A 202 28.87 -8.04 0.45
C HIS A 202 27.36 -8.14 0.19
N ILE A 203 26.52 -7.58 1.05
CA ILE A 203 25.06 -7.56 0.84
C ILE A 203 24.71 -6.78 -0.44
N LEU A 204 25.22 -5.55 -0.58
CA LEU A 204 24.92 -4.67 -1.71
C LEU A 204 25.33 -5.28 -3.07
N ARG A 205 26.42 -6.06 -3.13
CA ARG A 205 26.85 -6.75 -4.35
C ARG A 205 25.99 -7.95 -4.72
N ASN A 206 25.39 -8.59 -3.73
CA ASN A 206 24.60 -9.80 -3.94
C ASN A 206 23.11 -9.52 -4.03
N PHE A 207 22.65 -8.30 -3.80
CA PHE A 207 21.25 -7.93 -3.74
C PHE A 207 20.90 -6.97 -4.88
N ASP A 208 19.89 -7.33 -5.67
CA ASP A 208 19.40 -6.49 -6.75
C ASP A 208 18.27 -5.58 -6.23
N VAL A 209 18.63 -4.40 -5.74
CA VAL A 209 17.66 -3.44 -5.18
C VAL A 209 16.69 -2.91 -6.24
N VAL A 210 17.13 -2.88 -7.50
CA VAL A 210 16.34 -2.42 -8.64
C VAL A 210 15.18 -3.39 -8.87
N ARG A 211 15.43 -4.71 -8.78
CA ARG A 211 14.41 -5.74 -8.97
C ARG A 211 13.62 -6.06 -7.69
N ASP A 212 14.31 -6.24 -6.57
CA ASP A 212 13.75 -6.84 -5.35
C ASP A 212 13.37 -5.78 -4.30
N GLY A 213 13.77 -4.51 -4.50
CA GLY A 213 13.57 -3.43 -3.53
C GLY A 213 14.22 -3.76 -2.19
N CYS A 214 13.47 -3.69 -1.09
CA CYS A 214 13.91 -4.20 0.22
C CYS A 214 13.28 -5.55 0.60
N LYS A 215 12.57 -6.21 -0.32
CA LYS A 215 11.91 -7.50 -0.05
C LYS A 215 12.94 -8.62 0.05
N GLY A 216 12.92 -9.38 1.13
CA GLY A 216 13.83 -10.53 1.31
C GLY A 216 15.22 -10.17 1.86
N VAL A 217 15.48 -8.91 2.19
CA VAL A 217 16.73 -8.46 2.86
C VAL A 217 16.99 -9.29 4.12
N HIS A 218 15.98 -9.46 4.99
CA HIS A 218 16.06 -10.30 6.20
C HIS A 218 16.55 -11.73 5.92
N GLN A 219 15.99 -12.39 4.90
CA GLN A 219 16.36 -13.76 4.55
C GLN A 219 17.81 -13.85 4.08
N LYS A 220 18.27 -12.85 3.33
CA LYS A 220 19.62 -12.79 2.78
C LYS A 220 20.67 -12.49 3.85
N ILE A 221 20.34 -11.60 4.79
CA ILE A 221 21.17 -11.32 5.97
C ILE A 221 21.39 -12.59 6.79
N LYS A 222 20.33 -13.38 7.02
CA LYS A 222 20.42 -14.69 7.69
C LYS A 222 21.30 -15.68 6.92
N TYR A 223 21.10 -15.81 5.60
CA TYR A 223 21.88 -16.73 4.78
C TYR A 223 23.39 -16.40 4.79
N LEU A 224 23.72 -15.12 4.79
CA LEU A 224 25.11 -14.64 4.85
C LEU A 224 25.74 -14.78 6.25
N SER A 225 25.03 -15.37 7.22
CA SER A 225 25.50 -15.56 8.61
C SER A 225 25.93 -14.25 9.29
N ILE A 226 25.32 -13.13 8.87
CA ILE A 226 25.56 -11.82 9.48
C ILE A 226 24.76 -11.71 10.80
N ILE A 227 23.75 -12.58 10.99
CA ILE A 227 22.97 -12.77 12.23
C ILE A 227 22.85 -14.26 12.53
#